data_AF-A0A1H8UHK1-F1
#
_entry.id   AF-A0A1H8UHK1-F1
#
_cell.length_a   1.000
_cell.length_b   1.000
_cell.length_c   1.000
_cell.angle_alpha   90.00
_cell.angle_beta   90.00
_cell.angle_gamma   90.00
#
_symmetry.space_group_name_H-M   'P 1'
#
loop_
_entity.id
_entity.type
_entity.pdbx_description
1 polymer ?
#
loop_
_entity_poly.entity_id
_entity_poly.type
_entity_poly.pdbx_seq_one_letter_code
_entity_poly.pdbx_strand_id
1 'polypeptide(L)' 'MYNTNNRSLGSLSEDAYELLLTAIEPARGLAFEEALGHLREEGFSEGDAEYAVERLLLRGYLYEVDGELFVTTRENSSSE' A
#
# COMPACT_ATOMS: atom_id res chain seq x y z
N MET A 1 -23.13 18.84 6.66
CA MET A 1 -23.18 17.59 7.45
C MET A 1 -22.28 16.58 6.74
N TYR A 2 -21.06 16.32 7.21
CA TYR A 2 -20.24 15.23 6.69
C TYR A 2 -20.30 14.08 7.69
N ASN A 3 -21.09 13.08 7.33
CA ASN A 3 -21.40 11.93 8.16
C ASN A 3 -20.48 10.77 7.74
N THR A 4 -19.70 10.27 8.71
CA THR A 4 -19.35 8.86 8.91
C THR A 4 -18.99 8.04 7.66
N ASN A 5 -17.69 7.96 7.36
CA ASN A 5 -17.10 6.72 6.85
C ASN A 5 -15.72 6.50 7.47
N ASN A 6 -15.75 5.94 8.68
CA ASN A 6 -14.63 5.37 9.44
C ASN A 6 -14.01 4.12 8.74
N ARG A 7 -14.03 4.09 7.40
CA ARG A 7 -13.45 3.04 6.57
C ARG A 7 -12.76 3.55 5.31
N SER A 8 -12.77 4.85 5.04
CA SER A 8 -11.84 5.42 4.06
C SER A 8 -10.43 5.35 4.65
N LEU A 9 -9.56 4.58 4.00
CA LEU A 9 -8.16 4.99 3.93
C LEU A 9 -8.23 6.47 3.51
N GLY A 10 -7.67 7.43 4.26
CA GLY A 10 -7.75 8.83 3.81
C GLY A 10 -7.26 8.88 2.35
N SER A 11 -7.88 9.68 1.46
CA SER A 11 -7.70 9.58 -0.01
C SER A 11 -6.28 9.18 -0.42
N LEU A 12 -5.28 9.88 0.14
CA LEU A 12 -3.85 9.57 0.10
C LEU A 12 -3.47 8.07 0.15
N SER A 13 -3.95 7.31 1.12
CA SER A 13 -3.63 5.89 1.29
C SER A 13 -4.38 4.97 0.31
N GLU A 14 -5.52 5.39 -0.23
CA GLU A 14 -6.20 4.65 -1.32
C GLU A 14 -5.42 4.86 -2.63
N ASP A 15 -5.12 6.12 -2.96
CA ASP A 15 -4.33 6.48 -4.13
C ASP A 15 -2.95 5.78 -4.11
N ALA A 16 -2.25 5.81 -2.96
CA ALA A 16 -0.99 5.11 -2.78
C ALA A 16 -1.11 3.58 -2.94
N TYR A 17 -2.20 2.99 -2.46
CA TYR A 17 -2.42 1.55 -2.60
C TYR A 17 -2.62 1.14 -4.06
N GLU A 18 -3.41 1.91 -4.82
CA GLU A 18 -3.64 1.62 -6.25
C GLU A 18 -2.34 1.74 -7.06
N LEU A 19 -1.51 2.75 -6.74
CA LEU A 19 -0.19 2.92 -7.33
C LEU A 19 0.75 1.76 -7.00
N LEU A 20 0.81 1.36 -5.73
CA LEU A 20 1.61 0.21 -5.33
C LEU A 20 1.06 -1.10 -5.90
N LEU A 21 -0.25 -1.25 -6.09
CA LEU A 21 -0.83 -2.44 -6.73
C LEU A 21 -0.39 -2.59 -8.19
N THR A 22 -0.20 -1.47 -8.91
CA THR A 22 0.31 -1.51 -10.28
C THR A 22 1.83 -1.63 -10.36
N ALA A 23 2.56 -1.20 -9.32
CA ALA A 23 4.01 -1.26 -9.27
C ALA A 23 4.55 -2.57 -8.69
N ILE A 24 3.91 -3.09 -7.64
CA ILE A 24 4.26 -4.34 -6.95
C ILE A 24 3.63 -5.50 -7.73
N GLU A 25 4.47 -6.31 -8.36
CA GLU A 25 4.00 -7.56 -8.95
C GLU A 25 3.60 -8.53 -7.83
N PRO A 26 2.42 -9.17 -7.86
CA PRO A 26 2.00 -10.08 -6.79
C PRO A 26 2.93 -11.30 -6.63
N ALA A 27 3.72 -11.61 -7.66
CA ALA A 27 4.73 -12.67 -7.65
C ALA A 27 6.12 -12.21 -7.17
N ARG A 28 6.35 -10.89 -7.07
CA ARG A 28 7.66 -10.32 -6.73
C ARG A 28 7.47 -9.15 -5.75
N GLY A 29 7.97 -9.32 -4.54
CA GLY A 29 7.98 -8.27 -3.54
C GLY A 29 8.73 -7.05 -4.05
N LEU A 30 8.44 -5.90 -3.45
CA LEU A 30 9.05 -4.64 -3.80
C LEU A 30 9.68 -4.02 -2.56
N ALA A 31 10.96 -3.66 -2.63
CA ALA A 31 11.66 -3.07 -1.50
C ALA A 31 10.93 -1.81 -1.00
N PHE A 32 10.95 -1.57 0.32
CA PHE A 32 10.31 -0.40 0.92
C PHE A 32 10.76 0.92 0.26
N GLU A 33 12.05 1.07 -0.02
CA GLU A 33 12.59 2.26 -0.68
C GLU A 33 12.08 2.45 -2.11
N GLU A 34 11.92 1.37 -2.87
CA GLU A 34 11.36 1.40 -4.23
C GLU A 34 9.87 1.78 -4.19
N ALA A 35 9.13 1.32 -3.18
CA ALA A 35 7.71 1.65 -3.00
C ALA A 35 7.55 3.14 -2.75
N LEU A 36 8.40 3.71 -1.88
CA LEU A 36 8.45 5.15 -1.67
C LEU A 36 8.86 5.90 -2.94
N GLY A 37 9.81 5.35 -3.71
CA GLY A 37 10.22 5.87 -5.02
C GLY A 37 9.02 6.06 -5.96
N HIS A 38 8.23 5.00 -6.16
CA HIS A 38 7.04 5.05 -7.00
C HIS A 38 6.00 6.08 -6.52
N LEU A 39 5.74 6.14 -5.21
CA LEU A 39 4.83 7.14 -4.66
C LEU A 39 5.35 8.57 -4.90
N ARG A 40 6.66 8.79 -4.77
CA ARG A 40 7.26 10.11 -5.02
C ARG A 40 7.18 10.54 -6.49
N GLU A 41 7.29 9.60 -7.44
CA GLU A 41 7.12 9.89 -8.86
C GLU A 41 5.71 10.41 -9.18
N GLU A 42 4.72 9.94 -8.43
CA GLU A 42 3.31 10.34 -8.54
C GLU A 42 2.98 11.63 -7.76
N GLY A 43 4.00 12.23 -7.12
CA GLY A 43 3.88 13.52 -6.44
C GLY A 43 3.66 13.44 -4.94
N PHE A 44 3.80 12.27 -4.31
CA PHE A 44 3.77 12.16 -2.86
C PHE A 44 5.06 12.71 -2.24
N SER A 45 4.93 13.42 -1.12
CA SER A 45 6.10 13.76 -0.29
C SER A 45 6.65 12.49 0.37
N GLU A 46 7.93 12.51 0.74
CA GLU A 46 8.57 11.40 1.47
C GLU A 46 7.74 10.97 2.70
N GLY A 47 7.38 11.93 3.56
CA GLY A 47 6.56 11.64 4.74
C GLY A 47 5.12 11.20 4.44
N ASP A 48 4.53 11.64 3.32
CA ASP A 48 3.20 11.20 2.90
C ASP A 48 3.25 9.75 2.38
N ALA A 49 4.30 9.42 1.62
CA ALA A 49 4.54 8.08 1.10
C ALA A 49 4.81 7.08 2.23
N GLU A 50 5.70 7.43 3.18
CA GLU A 50 5.97 6.62 4.37
C GLU A 50 4.69 6.38 5.18
N TYR A 51 3.95 7.46 5.46
CA TYR A 51 2.69 7.37 6.20
C TYR A 51 1.66 6.49 5.48
N ALA A 52 1.56 6.60 4.15
CA ALA A 52 0.65 5.78 3.36
C ALA A 52 1.03 4.29 3.41
N VAL A 53 2.31 3.95 3.23
CA VAL A 53 2.81 2.56 3.30
C VAL A 53 2.60 1.97 4.69
N GLU A 54 2.96 2.70 5.76
CA GLU A 54 2.74 2.26 7.14
C GLU A 54 1.25 2.01 7.43
N ARG A 55 0.36 2.90 6.95
CA ARG A 55 -1.09 2.72 7.08
C ARG A 55 -1.58 1.47 6.36
N LEU A 56 -1.02 1.14 5.21
CA LEU A 56 -1.39 -0.05 4.45
C LEU A 56 -0.91 -1.33 5.14
N LEU A 57 0.30 -1.33 5.71
CA LEU A 57 0.83 -2.42 6.55
C LEU A 57 -0.05 -2.64 7.78
N LEU A 58 -0.33 -1.58 8.54
CA LEU A 58 -1.17 -1.63 9.76
C LEU A 58 -2.57 -2.16 9.48
N ARG A 59 -3.09 -1.92 8.27
CA ARG A 59 -4.44 -2.31 7.88
C ARG A 59 -4.50 -3.66 7.16
N GLY A 60 -3.35 -4.30 6.94
CA GLY A 60 -3.20 -5.62 6.33
C GLY A 60 -3.34 -5.66 4.81
N TYR A 61 -3.25 -4.50 4.14
CA TYR A 61 -3.26 -4.39 2.68
C TYR A 61 -1.89 -4.71 2.09
N LEU A 62 -0.83 -4.36 2.83
CA LEU A 62 0.53 -4.75 2.55
C LEU A 62 1.05 -5.64 3.69
N TYR A 63 2.03 -6.47 3.37
CA TYR A 63 2.83 -7.19 4.35
C TYR A 63 4.30 -7.16 3.92
N GLU A 64 5.19 -7.13 4.91
CA GLU A 64 6.64 -7.17 4.68
C GLU A 64 7.16 -8.60 4.86
N VAL A 65 7.96 -9.08 3.90
CA VAL A 65 8.71 -10.33 3.98
C VAL A 65 10.14 -10.05 3.53
N ASP A 66 11.12 -10.34 4.37
CA ASP A 66 12.55 -10.13 4.06
C ASP A 66 12.92 -8.68 3.68
N GLY A 67 12.19 -7.69 4.19
CA GLY A 67 12.38 -6.28 3.83
C GLY A 67 11.73 -5.87 2.49
N GLU A 68 10.99 -6.76 1.86
CA GLU A 68 10.21 -6.51 0.65
C GLU A 68 8.72 -6.45 0.99
N LEU A 69 8.01 -5.48 0.42
CA LEU A 69 6.59 -5.27 0.55
C LEU A 69 5.83 -6.10 -0.49
N PHE A 70 4.78 -6.76 -0.04
CA PHE A 70 3.88 -7.56 -0.86
C PHE A 70 2.45 -7.11 -0.67
N VAL A 71 1.67 -7.15 -1.75
CA VAL A 71 0.24 -6.86 -1.73
C VAL A 71 -0.56 -8.09 -1.27
N THR A 72 -1.44 -7.90 -0.29
CA THR A 72 -2.38 -8.95 0.14
C THR A 72 -3.49 -9.09 -0.90
N THR A 73 -3.28 -9.91 -1.93
CA THR A 73 -4.36 -10.25 -2.87
C THR A 73 -5.27 -11.31 -2.25
N ARG A 74 -6.59 -11.12 -2.38
CA ARG A 74 -7.61 -12.06 -1.89
C ARG A 74 -7.51 -13.47 -2.51
N GLU A 75 -6.72 -13.64 -3.56
CA GLU A 75 -6.41 -14.93 -4.19
C GLU A 75 -5.54 -15.85 -3.30
N ASN A 76 -5.02 -15.37 -2.17
CA ASN A 76 -4.40 -16.22 -1.15
C ASN A 76 -5.39 -16.75 -0.09
N SER A 77 -6.71 -16.51 -0.25
CA SER A 77 -7.76 -16.95 0.68
C SER A 77 -8.71 -17.99 0.07
N SER A 78 -8.18 -18.93 -0.72
CA SER A 78 -8.91 -20.14 -1.14
C SER A 78 -7.94 -21.30 -1.30
N SER A 79 -7.53 -21.86 -0.16
CA SER A 79 -7.23 -23.28 -0.07
C SER A 79 -8.09 -23.82 1.06
N GLU A 80 -9.27 -24.35 0.70
CA GLU A 80 -9.83 -25.63 1.19
C GLU A 80 -11.18 -25.93 0.55
#